data_AF-A0A938JHH8-F1
#
_entry.id   AF-A0A938JHH8-F1
#
_cell.length_a   1.000
_cell.length_b   1.000
_cell.length_c   1.000
_cell.angle_alpha   90.00
_cell.angle_beta   90.00
_cell.angle_gamma   90.00
#
_symmetry.space_group_name_H-M   'P 1'
#
loop_
_entity.id
_entity.type
_entity.pdbx_description
1 polymer ?
#
loop_
_entity_poly.entity_id
_entity_poly.type
_entity_poly.pdbx_seq_one_letter_code
_entity_poly.pdbx_strand_id
1 'polypeptide(L)'
;MAHADDPAGGVLGEVEAMSAGSPLLEDLAPVYYRHVPAEDIESRSPADLLGAMVSHVELASSRPAGTARVRVHTPTEDGDGWSCGGPVVEIVTDDMPFLVDSVAAELTRLGR
;
A
#
# COMPACT_ATOMS: atom_id res chain seq x y z
N MET A 1 -12.65 21.86 -4.91
CA MET A 1 -11.95 23.14 -4.63
C MET A 1 -10.54 22.74 -4.24
N ALA A 2 -9.58 22.88 -5.18
CA ALA A 2 -8.20 22.48 -4.94
C ALA A 2 -7.60 23.40 -3.87
N HIS A 3 -7.31 22.84 -2.70
CA HIS A 3 -6.50 23.53 -1.70
C HIS A 3 -5.04 23.47 -2.17
N ALA A 4 -4.44 24.64 -2.34
CA ALA A 4 -3.15 24.84 -2.99
C ALA A 4 -1.93 24.45 -2.12
N ASP A 5 -2.11 23.63 -1.08
CA ASP A 5 -1.06 23.05 -0.25
C ASP A 5 -1.57 21.69 0.25
N ASP A 6 -1.58 20.69 -0.63
CA ASP A 6 -1.79 19.28 -0.27
C ASP A 6 -0.40 18.65 -0.12
N PRO A 7 0.16 18.54 1.11
CA PRO A 7 1.52 18.07 1.33
C PRO A 7 1.65 16.59 0.94
N ALA A 8 0.59 15.80 1.16
CA ALA A 8 0.49 14.44 0.64
C ALA A 8 0.58 14.41 -0.90
N GLY A 9 0.04 15.42 -1.59
CA GLY A 9 0.20 15.59 -3.03
C GLY A 9 1.66 15.74 -3.49
N GLY A 10 2.53 16.33 -2.66
CA GLY A 10 3.97 16.40 -2.94
C GLY A 10 4.65 15.03 -2.87
N VAL A 11 4.40 14.29 -1.77
CA VAL A 11 4.96 12.95 -1.56
C VAL A 11 4.44 11.97 -2.63
N LEU A 12 3.14 11.99 -2.92
CA LEU A 12 2.55 11.15 -3.97
C LEU A 12 3.07 11.52 -5.37
N GLY A 13 3.32 12.79 -5.64
CA GLY A 13 3.96 13.22 -6.89
C GLY A 13 5.36 12.64 -7.07
N GLU A 14 6.14 12.48 -6.00
CA GLU A 14 7.42 11.78 -6.05
C GLU A 14 7.25 10.28 -6.29
N VAL A 15 6.27 9.63 -5.65
CA VAL A 15 5.95 8.20 -5.89
C VAL A 15 5.55 7.97 -7.35
N GLU A 16 4.72 8.84 -7.93
CA GLU A 16 4.34 8.79 -9.34
C GLU A 16 5.56 8.95 -10.26
N ALA A 17 6.43 9.91 -9.98
CA ALA A 17 7.66 10.09 -10.75
C ALA A 17 8.61 8.88 -10.65
N MET A 18 8.74 8.28 -9.48
CA MET A 18 9.56 7.08 -9.27
C MET A 18 8.96 5.82 -9.89
N SER A 19 7.65 5.80 -10.13
CA SER A 19 6.94 4.68 -10.79
C SER A 19 7.17 4.64 -12.31
N ALA A 20 7.77 5.69 -12.88
CA ALA A 20 8.06 5.80 -14.30
C ALA A 20 8.93 4.65 -14.81
N GLY A 21 8.59 4.13 -16.00
CA GLY A 21 9.27 2.99 -16.63
C GLY A 21 8.57 1.65 -16.41
N SER A 22 7.50 1.60 -15.60
CA SER A 22 6.62 0.44 -15.46
C SER A 22 5.17 0.87 -15.73
N PRO A 23 4.56 0.49 -16.87
CA PRO A 23 3.19 0.88 -17.19
C PRO A 23 2.17 0.53 -16.10
N LEU A 24 2.36 -0.63 -15.45
CA LEU A 24 1.49 -1.05 -14.36
C LEU A 24 1.59 -0.12 -13.13
N LEU A 25 2.81 0.30 -12.77
CA LEU A 25 2.99 1.17 -11.61
C LEU A 25 2.58 2.61 -11.92
N GLU A 26 2.82 3.08 -13.15
CA GLU A 26 2.34 4.37 -13.64
C GLU A 26 0.82 4.49 -13.57
N ASP A 27 0.09 3.45 -13.98
CA ASP A 27 -1.38 3.42 -13.92
C ASP A 27 -1.91 3.30 -12.47
N LEU A 28 -1.14 2.66 -11.58
CA LEU A 28 -1.58 2.34 -10.22
C LEU A 28 -1.29 3.46 -9.21
N ALA A 29 -0.15 4.14 -9.33
CA ALA A 29 0.32 5.15 -8.37
C ALA A 29 -0.74 6.22 -8.05
N PRO A 30 -1.49 6.79 -9.02
CA PRO A 30 -2.48 7.84 -8.75
C PRO A 30 -3.70 7.37 -7.95
N VAL A 31 -3.95 6.05 -7.87
CA VAL A 31 -5.16 5.49 -7.26
C VAL A 31 -4.89 4.65 -6.02
N TYR A 32 -3.67 4.15 -5.83
CA TYR A 32 -3.34 3.19 -4.79
C TYR A 32 -3.55 3.76 -3.37
N TYR A 33 -3.15 5.01 -3.15
CA TYR A 33 -3.22 5.68 -1.85
C TYR A 33 -4.47 6.56 -1.64
N ARG A 34 -5.43 6.56 -2.57
CA ARG A 34 -6.59 7.49 -2.55
C ARG A 34 -7.52 7.39 -1.33
N HIS A 35 -7.41 6.30 -0.57
CA HIS A 35 -8.20 6.04 0.64
C HIS A 35 -7.36 6.06 1.92
N VAL A 36 -6.07 6.42 1.81
CA VAL A 36 -5.18 6.60 2.96
C VAL A 36 -5.25 8.06 3.41
N PRO A 37 -5.38 8.32 4.73
CA PRO A 37 -5.33 9.69 5.26
C PRO A 37 -4.05 10.42 4.85
N ALA A 38 -4.15 11.72 4.59
CA ALA A 38 -3.02 12.54 4.13
C ALA A 38 -1.89 12.53 5.17
N GLU A 39 -2.21 12.60 6.46
CA GLU A 39 -1.25 12.56 7.55
C GLU A 39 -0.41 11.27 7.57
N ASP A 40 -1.01 10.13 7.18
CA ASP A 40 -0.31 8.85 7.13
C ASP A 40 0.64 8.80 5.93
N ILE A 41 0.27 9.42 4.81
CA ILE A 41 1.12 9.56 3.62
C ILE A 41 2.31 10.48 3.92
N GLU A 42 2.05 11.64 4.52
CA GLU A 42 3.06 12.65 4.87
C GLU A 42 4.08 12.13 5.88
N SER A 43 3.68 11.21 6.74
CA SER A 43 4.56 10.62 7.74
C SER A 43 5.59 9.62 7.18
N ARG A 44 5.52 9.30 5.88
CA ARG A 44 6.34 8.26 5.22
C ARG A 44 7.20 8.83 4.11
N SER A 45 8.32 8.17 3.85
CA SER A 45 9.14 8.51 2.69
C SER A 45 8.47 8.05 1.38
N PRO A 46 8.69 8.75 0.25
CA PRO A 46 8.26 8.28 -1.07
C PRO A 46 8.78 6.88 -1.40
N ALA A 47 10.01 6.56 -0.96
CA ALA A 47 10.61 5.23 -1.16
C ALA A 47 9.84 4.14 -0.41
N ASP A 48 9.41 4.40 0.83
CA ASP A 48 8.63 3.43 1.60
C ASP A 48 7.24 3.21 1.00
N LEU A 49 6.59 4.28 0.53
CA LEU A 49 5.30 4.20 -0.15
C LEU A 49 5.40 3.45 -1.48
N LEU A 50 6.44 3.71 -2.27
CA LEU A 50 6.65 2.97 -3.51
C LEU A 50 6.96 1.50 -3.22
N GLY A 51 7.84 1.21 -2.27
CA GLY A 51 8.22 -0.15 -1.88
C GLY A 51 7.02 -0.97 -1.40
N ALA A 52 6.15 -0.39 -0.56
CA ALA A 52 4.91 -1.02 -0.13
C ALA A 52 3.97 -1.33 -1.30
N MET A 53 3.82 -0.40 -2.25
CA MET A 53 3.00 -0.60 -3.45
C MET A 53 3.55 -1.72 -4.34
N VAL A 54 4.85 -1.70 -4.61
CA VAL A 54 5.54 -2.72 -5.43
C VAL A 54 5.43 -4.10 -4.76
N SER A 55 5.71 -4.18 -3.46
CA SER A 55 5.56 -5.41 -2.67
C SER A 55 4.15 -6.00 -2.80
N HIS A 56 3.11 -5.16 -2.73
CA HIS A 56 1.73 -5.62 -2.86
C HIS A 56 1.40 -6.09 -4.29
N VAL A 57 1.94 -5.43 -5.32
CA VAL A 57 1.82 -5.85 -6.73
C VAL A 57 2.50 -7.21 -6.96
N GLU A 58 3.67 -7.45 -6.38
CA GLU A 58 4.36 -8.74 -6.45
C GLU A 58 3.51 -9.87 -5.84
N LEU A 59 2.87 -9.60 -4.69
CA LEU A 59 1.94 -10.54 -4.08
C LEU A 59 0.76 -10.85 -5.01
N ALA A 60 0.21 -9.82 -5.67
CA ALA A 60 -0.91 -9.95 -6.60
C ALA A 60 -0.55 -10.73 -7.87
N SER A 61 0.67 -10.59 -8.36
CA SER A 61 1.16 -11.16 -9.63
C SER A 61 1.10 -12.68 -9.71
N SER A 62 0.94 -13.37 -8.59
CA SER A 62 0.88 -14.83 -8.52
C SER A 62 -0.38 -15.36 -7.82
N ARG A 63 -1.46 -14.57 -7.80
CA ARG A 63 -2.76 -14.97 -7.24
C ARG A 63 -3.68 -15.58 -8.32
N PRO A 64 -4.12 -16.84 -8.17
CA PRO A 64 -5.20 -17.39 -8.99
C PRO A 64 -6.53 -16.65 -8.74
N ALA A 65 -7.31 -16.41 -9.79
CA ALA A 65 -8.65 -15.84 -9.67
C ALA A 65 -9.55 -16.71 -8.77
N GLY A 66 -10.44 -16.08 -7.99
CA GLY A 66 -11.30 -16.79 -7.04
C GLY A 66 -10.63 -17.16 -5.71
N THR A 67 -9.36 -16.78 -5.51
CA THR A 67 -8.60 -17.08 -4.26
C THR A 67 -8.10 -15.81 -3.60
N ALA A 68 -8.04 -15.80 -2.27
CA ALA A 68 -7.33 -14.77 -1.53
C ALA A 68 -5.86 -15.18 -1.34
N ARG A 69 -4.96 -14.20 -1.36
CA ARG A 69 -3.56 -14.37 -1.00
C ARG A 69 -3.21 -13.37 0.10
N VAL A 70 -2.63 -13.89 1.18
CA VAL A 70 -2.27 -13.12 2.36
C VAL A 70 -0.79 -13.34 2.66
N ARG A 71 -0.07 -12.26 2.95
CA ARG A 71 1.32 -12.31 3.42
C ARG A 71 1.47 -11.43 4.65
N VAL A 72 2.15 -11.94 5.67
CA VAL A 72 2.57 -11.18 6.84
C VAL A 72 4.09 -11.20 6.89
N HIS A 73 4.71 -10.02 6.93
CA HIS A 73 6.16 -9.88 6.99
C HIS A 73 6.53 -8.52 7.60
N THR A 74 7.80 -8.34 7.97
CA THR A 74 8.32 -7.07 8.48
C THR A 74 9.37 -6.57 7.48
N PRO A 75 9.04 -5.59 6.62
CA PRO A 75 9.96 -5.08 5.62
C PRO A 75 11.09 -4.26 6.27
N THR A 76 12.29 -4.41 5.72
CA THR A 76 13.51 -3.73 6.17
C THR A 76 14.17 -2.97 5.03
N GLU A 77 14.78 -1.83 5.32
CA GLU A 77 15.51 -1.05 4.31
C GLU A 77 16.60 -1.89 3.62
N ASP A 78 17.37 -2.66 4.40
CA ASP A 78 18.48 -3.47 3.87
C ASP A 78 18.01 -4.68 3.03
N GLY A 79 16.88 -5.30 3.40
CA GLY A 79 16.40 -6.53 2.78
C GLY A 79 15.40 -6.31 1.64
N ASP A 80 14.50 -5.36 1.83
CA ASP A 80 13.34 -5.12 0.97
C ASP A 80 13.41 -3.77 0.25
N GLY A 81 14.32 -2.87 0.67
CA GLY A 81 14.43 -1.52 0.11
C GLY A 81 13.38 -0.54 0.63
N TRP A 82 12.59 -0.95 1.62
CA TRP A 82 11.57 -0.13 2.28
C TRP A 82 11.31 -0.61 3.71
N SER A 83 10.74 0.24 4.55
CA SER A 83 10.24 -0.16 5.87
C SER A 83 9.01 0.62 6.28
N CYS A 84 8.33 0.14 7.32
CA CYS A 84 7.27 0.90 7.99
C CYS A 84 7.33 0.76 9.52
N GLY A 85 8.49 0.37 10.05
CA GLY A 85 8.72 0.27 11.50
C GLY A 85 7.99 -0.88 12.20
N GLY A 86 7.39 -1.82 11.46
CA GLY A 86 6.63 -2.92 12.04
C GLY A 86 6.14 -3.95 11.02
N PRO A 87 5.38 -4.96 11.48
CA PRO A 87 4.82 -5.98 10.60
C PRO A 87 3.73 -5.39 9.69
N VAL A 88 3.71 -5.84 8.45
CA VAL A 88 2.72 -5.52 7.43
C VAL A 88 1.91 -6.77 7.11
N VAL A 89 0.60 -6.60 7.04
CA VAL A 89 -0.34 -7.60 6.51
C VAL A 89 -0.80 -7.14 5.13
N GLU A 90 -0.44 -7.89 4.10
CA GLU A 90 -0.87 -7.64 2.73
C GLU A 90 -1.93 -8.66 2.34
N ILE A 91 -3.01 -8.20 1.71
CA ILE A 91 -4.15 -9.03 1.35
C ILE A 91 -4.56 -8.68 -0.08
N VAL A 92 -4.42 -9.65 -0.98
CA VAL A 92 -4.94 -9.57 -2.35
C VAL A 92 -6.10 -10.54 -2.47
N THR A 93 -7.28 -10.05 -2.80
CA THR A 93 -8.50 -10.85 -2.92
C THR A 93 -9.38 -10.30 -4.03
N ASP A 94 -10.46 -11.01 -4.34
CA ASP A 94 -11.51 -10.46 -5.20
C ASP A 94 -12.34 -9.45 -4.40
N ASP A 95 -12.94 -8.48 -5.10
CA ASP A 95 -13.74 -7.45 -4.44
C ASP A 95 -14.93 -8.06 -3.70
N MET A 96 -15.03 -7.75 -2.42
CA MET A 96 -16.09 -8.22 -1.53
C MET A 96 -16.46 -7.10 -0.55
N PRO A 97 -17.75 -6.93 -0.22
CA PRO A 97 -18.18 -5.96 0.79
C PRO A 97 -17.52 -6.22 2.15
N PHE A 98 -17.21 -5.14 2.87
CA PHE A 98 -16.75 -5.17 4.28
C PHE A 98 -15.40 -5.85 4.54
N LEU A 99 -14.54 -6.04 3.54
CA LEU A 99 -13.24 -6.70 3.70
C LEU A 99 -12.38 -6.07 4.81
N VAL A 100 -12.16 -4.76 4.74
CA VAL A 100 -11.30 -4.03 5.68
C VAL A 100 -11.86 -4.13 7.10
N ASP A 101 -13.14 -3.83 7.28
CA ASP A 101 -13.80 -3.87 8.59
C ASP A 101 -13.78 -5.28 9.20
N SER A 102 -14.00 -6.30 8.38
CA SER A 102 -14.00 -7.71 8.83
C SER A 102 -12.61 -8.15 9.30
N VAL A 103 -11.56 -7.79 8.56
CA VAL A 103 -10.18 -8.10 8.93
C VAL A 103 -9.77 -7.36 10.20
N ALA A 104 -10.09 -6.06 10.30
CA ALA A 104 -9.78 -5.26 11.49
C ALA A 104 -10.50 -5.79 12.75
N ALA A 105 -11.79 -6.14 12.61
CA ALA A 105 -12.57 -6.74 13.69
C ALA A 105 -11.98 -8.08 14.15
N GLU A 106 -11.55 -8.92 13.22
CA GLU A 106 -10.96 -10.22 13.54
C GLU A 106 -9.59 -10.10 14.20
N LEU A 107 -8.72 -9.20 13.72
CA LEU A 107 -7.44 -8.90 14.37
C LEU A 107 -7.64 -8.40 15.80
N THR A 108 -8.62 -7.51 16.02
CA THR A 108 -9.00 -7.02 17.35
C THR A 108 -9.52 -8.16 18.24
N ARG A 109 -10.29 -9.09 17.68
CA ARG A 109 -10.84 -10.24 18.41
C ARG A 109 -9.76 -11.23 18.84
N LEU A 110 -8.72 -11.43 18.02
CA LEU A 110 -7.60 -12.34 18.28
C LEU A 110 -6.53 -11.72 19.18
N GLY A 111 -6.29 -10.41 19.06
CA GLY A 111 -5.33 -9.64 19.85
C GLY A 111 -5.84 -9.20 21.23
N ARG A 112 -6.77 -9.97 21.81
CA ARG A 112 -7.17 -9.80 23.21
C ARG A 112 -6.00 -10.03 24.16
#